data_AF-A0A533RSD8-F1
#
_entry.id   AF-A0A533RSD8-F1
#
_cell.length_a   1.000
_cell.length_b   1.000
_cell.length_c   1.000
_cell.angle_alpha   90.00
_cell.angle_beta   90.00
_cell.angle_gamma   90.00
#
_symmetry.space_group_name_H-M   'P 1'
#
loop_
_entity.id
_entity.type
_entity.pdbx_description
1 polymer ?
#
loop_
_entity_poly.entity_id
_entity_poly.type
_entity_poly.pdbx_seq_one_letter_code
_entity_poly.pdbx_strand_id
1 'polypeptide(L)'
;PEPDLLPMNVSLKEQNMLCVDILNQGFSDAQGCLVSCSVGGHQLASTTIPQISAGESTSLCWSIPANITGSLSCEIAVDPAGQIGELLEGNNRAAVTLYIEHLAVEGPATYVRGLTSTNLWIIKYDPRKGSLPPESESCTLVWGRNGWLSPSSRPPNSRTVNKTCETVMLKGMDGLWYIIIPNQDAITLEFKFRDQTEWGTNWDDNGGKGWKIVSSEHAYDLLIELDRVVNNGTACGADMSAYETILASGWSEYLAGNYPACLGLIEDQTDAAGLQYARRLIAVSSGEAGSAKALGIDVSAEERFIYIAGKMLEAGKYLSAEEYCSRALTQISEKK
;
A
#
# COMPACT_ATOMS: atom_id res chain seq x y z
N PRO A 1 26.95 -30.07 -32.70
CA PRO A 1 27.06 -29.16 -31.54
C PRO A 1 25.72 -28.46 -31.42
N GLU A 2 25.20 -28.32 -30.21
CA GLU A 2 23.91 -27.70 -29.96
C GLU A 2 24.13 -26.39 -29.17
N PRO A 3 23.25 -25.38 -29.34
CA PRO A 3 23.21 -24.22 -28.47
C PRO A 3 22.78 -24.61 -27.05
N ASP A 4 22.93 -23.68 -26.11
CA ASP A 4 22.46 -23.84 -24.73
C ASP A 4 22.17 -22.45 -24.15
N LEU A 5 20.89 -22.10 -24.03
CA LEU A 5 20.38 -20.76 -23.79
C LEU A 5 19.98 -20.58 -22.32
N LEU A 6 20.68 -19.66 -21.65
CA LEU A 6 20.50 -19.41 -20.23
C LEU A 6 20.13 -17.94 -19.98
N PRO A 7 18.94 -17.65 -19.41
CA PRO A 7 18.66 -16.33 -18.86
C PRO A 7 19.47 -16.09 -17.57
N MET A 8 20.19 -14.97 -17.50
CA MET A 8 21.03 -14.57 -16.37
C MET A 8 20.91 -13.07 -16.05
N ASN A 9 21.40 -12.66 -14.88
CA ASN A 9 21.44 -11.25 -14.44
C ASN A 9 20.09 -10.50 -14.48
N VAL A 10 18.99 -11.21 -14.20
CA VAL A 10 17.66 -10.60 -14.13
C VAL A 10 17.65 -9.51 -13.06
N SER A 11 17.36 -8.27 -13.47
CA SER A 11 17.43 -7.10 -12.58
C SER A 11 16.42 -6.03 -12.98
N LEU A 12 15.96 -5.26 -11.99
CA LEU A 12 15.17 -4.05 -12.24
C LEU A 12 16.12 -2.85 -12.30
N LYS A 13 16.11 -2.14 -13.43
CA LYS A 13 16.83 -0.87 -13.62
C LYS A 13 15.88 0.31 -13.38
N GLU A 14 16.40 1.52 -13.58
CA GLU A 14 15.63 2.76 -13.44
C GLU A 14 14.31 2.72 -14.24
N GLN A 15 13.30 3.45 -13.75
CA GLN A 15 11.98 3.58 -14.39
C GLN A 15 11.24 2.24 -14.60
N ASN A 16 11.40 1.30 -13.66
CA ASN A 16 10.76 -0.03 -13.70
C ASN A 16 11.14 -0.83 -14.97
N MET A 17 12.36 -0.66 -15.46
CA MET A 17 12.87 -1.41 -16.61
C MET A 17 13.42 -2.76 -16.14
N LEU A 18 12.70 -3.85 -16.42
CA LEU A 18 13.19 -5.21 -16.17
C LEU A 18 14.15 -5.61 -17.26
N CYS A 19 15.41 -5.87 -16.90
CA CYS A 19 16.44 -6.32 -17.81
C CYS A 19 16.92 -7.74 -17.48
N VAL A 20 17.30 -8.48 -18.51
CA VAL A 20 17.88 -9.83 -18.43
C VAL A 20 18.95 -9.99 -19.51
N ASP A 21 20.00 -10.72 -19.22
CA ASP A 21 20.99 -11.15 -20.20
C ASP A 21 20.68 -12.59 -20.63
N ILE A 22 20.63 -12.85 -21.93
CA ILE A 22 20.47 -14.20 -22.48
C ILE A 22 21.83 -14.66 -23.00
N LEU A 23 22.41 -15.67 -22.36
CA LEU A 23 23.70 -16.25 -22.72
C LEU A 23 23.49 -17.53 -23.55
N ASN A 24 24.19 -17.68 -24.67
CA ASN A 24 24.34 -18.96 -25.34
C ASN A 24 25.66 -19.60 -24.90
N GLN A 25 25.62 -20.51 -23.92
CA GLN A 25 26.81 -21.21 -23.41
C GLN A 25 27.14 -22.50 -24.19
N GLY A 26 26.37 -22.80 -25.24
CA GLY A 26 26.55 -23.97 -26.09
C GLY A 26 27.68 -23.82 -27.12
N PHE A 27 27.76 -24.79 -28.03
CA PHE A 27 28.85 -24.88 -29.02
C PHE A 27 28.42 -24.49 -30.44
N SER A 28 27.19 -24.02 -30.63
CA SER A 28 26.68 -23.55 -31.91
C SER A 28 25.77 -22.35 -31.73
N ASP A 29 25.62 -21.56 -32.80
CA ASP A 29 24.75 -20.40 -32.82
C ASP A 29 23.28 -20.82 -32.68
N ALA A 30 22.51 -20.03 -31.93
CA ALA A 30 21.07 -20.16 -31.82
C ALA A 30 20.40 -19.10 -32.71
N GLN A 31 19.34 -19.46 -33.45
CA GLN A 31 18.62 -18.56 -34.34
C GLN A 31 17.14 -18.49 -33.98
N GLY A 32 16.55 -17.30 -34.11
CA GLY A 32 15.11 -17.10 -33.88
C GLY A 32 14.67 -17.37 -32.43
N CYS A 33 15.55 -17.13 -31.45
CA CYS A 33 15.29 -17.43 -30.04
C CYS A 33 14.14 -16.57 -29.51
N LEU A 34 13.00 -17.19 -29.23
CA LEU A 34 11.87 -16.51 -28.61
C LEU A 34 12.10 -16.38 -27.11
N VAL A 35 12.20 -15.16 -26.59
CA VAL A 35 12.25 -14.90 -25.16
C VAL A 35 10.89 -14.39 -24.71
N SER A 36 10.35 -14.97 -23.66
CA SER A 36 9.09 -14.55 -23.04
C SER A 36 9.35 -14.07 -21.62
N CYS A 37 8.70 -12.97 -21.26
CA CYS A 37 8.74 -12.42 -19.91
C CYS A 37 7.31 -12.42 -19.36
N SER A 38 7.13 -13.02 -18.19
CA SER A 38 5.87 -13.04 -17.46
C SER A 38 6.05 -12.42 -16.09
N VAL A 39 5.05 -11.67 -15.64
CA VAL A 39 5.02 -10.99 -14.33
C VAL A 39 3.69 -11.33 -13.65
N GLY A 40 3.75 -11.87 -12.43
CA GLY A 40 2.56 -12.28 -11.68
C GLY A 40 1.73 -13.35 -12.39
N GLY A 41 2.36 -14.21 -13.19
CA GLY A 41 1.69 -15.24 -13.99
C GLY A 41 1.06 -14.74 -15.31
N HIS A 42 1.18 -13.45 -15.62
CA HIS A 42 0.71 -12.87 -16.88
C HIS A 42 1.88 -12.55 -17.80
N GLN A 43 1.76 -12.86 -19.10
CA GLN A 43 2.79 -12.53 -20.06
C GLN A 43 2.88 -11.01 -20.25
N LEU A 44 4.03 -10.43 -19.88
CA LEU A 44 4.34 -9.02 -20.04
C LEU A 44 4.76 -8.72 -21.49
N ALA A 45 5.67 -9.54 -22.03
CA ALA A 45 6.24 -9.32 -23.35
C ALA A 45 6.77 -10.62 -23.97
N SER A 46 6.98 -10.58 -25.29
CA SER A 46 7.75 -11.58 -26.01
C SER A 46 8.64 -10.89 -27.04
N THR A 47 9.92 -11.29 -27.08
CA THR A 47 10.92 -10.72 -27.96
C THR A 47 11.66 -11.86 -28.65
N THR A 48 11.71 -11.85 -29.98
CA THR A 48 12.54 -12.79 -30.75
C THR A 48 13.93 -12.18 -30.95
N ILE A 49 14.96 -12.85 -30.44
CA ILE A 49 16.35 -12.52 -30.74
C ILE A 49 16.72 -13.22 -32.07
N PRO A 50 17.13 -12.48 -33.12
CA PRO A 50 17.41 -13.10 -34.42
C PRO A 50 18.50 -14.17 -34.37
N GLN A 51 19.57 -13.91 -33.62
CA GLN A 51 20.67 -14.84 -33.44
C GLN A 51 21.44 -14.53 -32.14
N ILE A 52 21.92 -15.59 -31.48
CA ILE A 52 22.92 -15.50 -30.39
C ILE A 52 24.04 -16.47 -30.73
N SER A 53 25.24 -15.95 -31.03
CA SER A 53 26.40 -16.78 -31.37
C SER A 53 26.87 -17.61 -30.17
N ALA A 54 27.55 -18.73 -30.44
CA ALA A 54 28.12 -19.55 -29.38
C ALA A 54 29.07 -18.76 -28.46
N GLY A 55 28.84 -18.81 -27.15
CA GLY A 55 29.61 -18.11 -26.12
C GLY A 55 29.24 -16.63 -25.90
N GLU A 56 28.34 -16.07 -26.71
CA GLU A 56 27.93 -14.66 -26.63
C GLU A 56 26.67 -14.47 -25.78
N SER A 57 26.46 -13.24 -25.31
CA SER A 57 25.24 -12.84 -24.59
C SER A 57 24.54 -11.65 -25.25
N THR A 58 23.23 -11.54 -25.03
CA THR A 58 22.41 -10.41 -25.50
C THR A 58 21.49 -9.94 -24.39
N SER A 59 21.52 -8.63 -24.09
CA SER A 59 20.63 -8.04 -23.09
C SER A 59 19.27 -7.66 -23.69
N LEU A 60 18.20 -7.99 -22.97
CA LEU A 60 16.85 -7.53 -23.23
C LEU A 60 16.36 -6.70 -22.06
N CYS A 61 15.52 -5.70 -22.35
CA CYS A 61 14.84 -4.92 -21.31
C CYS A 61 13.38 -4.66 -21.70
N TRP A 62 12.49 -4.71 -20.72
CA TRP A 62 11.06 -4.43 -20.85
C TRP A 62 10.62 -3.41 -19.82
N SER A 63 9.72 -2.50 -20.21
CA SER A 63 9.11 -1.56 -19.28
C SER A 63 7.97 -2.24 -18.53
N ILE A 64 8.04 -2.28 -17.20
CA ILE A 64 6.92 -2.70 -16.37
C ILE A 64 5.98 -1.50 -16.20
N PRO A 65 4.68 -1.64 -16.48
CA PRO A 65 3.71 -0.57 -16.31
C PRO A 65 3.81 0.09 -14.93
N ALA A 66 3.78 1.42 -14.88
CA ALA A 66 4.01 2.19 -13.66
C ALA A 66 2.97 1.93 -12.54
N ASN A 67 1.83 1.36 -12.89
CA ASN A 67 0.76 0.98 -11.96
C ASN A 67 0.98 -0.39 -11.29
N ILE A 68 2.00 -1.16 -11.68
CA ILE A 68 2.33 -2.43 -11.05
C ILE A 68 3.33 -2.17 -9.92
N THR A 69 2.96 -2.57 -8.70
CA THR A 69 3.73 -2.26 -7.48
C THR A 69 3.72 -3.47 -6.53
N GLY A 70 4.66 -3.53 -5.60
CA GLY A 70 4.82 -4.62 -4.63
C GLY A 70 5.75 -5.74 -5.10
N SER A 71 5.63 -6.90 -4.45
CA SER A 71 6.38 -8.11 -4.78
C SER A 71 5.83 -8.73 -6.06
N LEU A 72 6.69 -8.89 -7.06
CA LEU A 72 6.36 -9.43 -8.37
C LEU A 72 7.21 -10.66 -8.64
N SER A 73 6.54 -11.80 -8.81
CA SER A 73 7.18 -12.97 -9.39
C SER A 73 7.35 -12.74 -10.89
N CYS A 74 8.60 -12.66 -11.32
CA CYS A 74 8.98 -12.52 -12.70
C CYS A 74 9.59 -13.82 -13.20
N GLU A 75 9.09 -14.31 -14.33
CA GLU A 75 9.62 -15.48 -15.02
C GLU A 75 10.09 -15.08 -16.41
N ILE A 76 11.34 -15.43 -16.72
CA ILE A 76 11.92 -15.30 -18.06
C ILE A 76 12.08 -16.72 -18.57
N ALA A 77 11.51 -17.01 -19.74
CA ALA A 77 11.69 -18.27 -20.43
C ALA A 77 12.23 -18.02 -21.84
N VAL A 78 13.36 -18.64 -22.15
CA VAL A 78 13.97 -18.66 -23.48
C VAL A 78 13.50 -19.92 -24.20
N ASP A 79 13.12 -19.78 -25.47
CA ASP A 79 12.49 -20.83 -26.27
C ASP A 79 11.45 -21.68 -25.50
N PRO A 80 10.37 -21.06 -24.99
CA PRO A 80 9.39 -21.76 -24.15
C PRO A 80 8.67 -22.91 -24.88
N ALA A 81 8.79 -23.00 -26.21
CA ALA A 81 8.17 -24.03 -27.04
C ALA A 81 9.14 -25.20 -27.38
N GLY A 82 10.42 -25.11 -27.01
CA GLY A 82 11.44 -26.12 -27.30
C GLY A 82 11.63 -26.36 -28.81
N GLN A 83 11.64 -25.29 -29.61
CA GLN A 83 11.83 -25.35 -31.06
C GLN A 83 13.31 -25.40 -31.46
N ILE A 84 14.18 -24.87 -30.61
CA ILE A 84 15.63 -24.93 -30.72
C ILE A 84 16.06 -26.15 -29.91
N GLY A 85 16.74 -27.11 -30.53
CA GLY A 85 17.30 -28.24 -29.79
C GLY A 85 18.55 -27.80 -29.04
N GLU A 86 18.53 -27.93 -27.71
CA GLU A 86 19.59 -27.44 -26.83
C GLU A 86 20.28 -28.56 -26.05
N LEU A 87 21.51 -28.28 -25.58
CA LEU A 87 22.24 -29.22 -24.73
C LEU A 87 21.52 -29.49 -23.40
N LEU A 88 20.80 -28.48 -22.87
CA LEU A 88 20.12 -28.57 -21.60
C LEU A 88 18.80 -27.77 -21.57
N GLU A 89 17.74 -28.34 -22.13
CA GLU A 89 16.37 -27.76 -22.11
C GLU A 89 15.83 -27.32 -20.73
N GLY A 90 16.44 -27.82 -19.65
CA GLY A 90 16.01 -27.54 -18.27
C GLY A 90 16.49 -26.20 -17.69
N ASN A 91 17.44 -25.50 -18.33
CA ASN A 91 18.01 -24.25 -17.80
C ASN A 91 17.45 -22.98 -18.47
N ASN A 92 16.55 -23.15 -19.44
CA ASN A 92 15.95 -22.07 -20.24
C ASN A 92 15.03 -21.12 -19.46
N ARG A 93 14.90 -21.29 -18.14
CA ARG A 93 13.99 -20.53 -17.28
C ARG A 93 14.72 -19.90 -16.10
N ALA A 94 14.43 -18.63 -15.86
CA ALA A 94 14.81 -17.93 -14.63
C ALA A 94 13.56 -17.36 -13.97
N ALA A 95 13.42 -17.59 -12.67
CA ALA A 95 12.40 -16.96 -11.84
C ALA A 95 13.08 -16.08 -10.79
N VAL A 96 12.60 -14.85 -10.64
CA VAL A 96 13.06 -13.89 -9.63
C VAL A 96 11.87 -13.17 -9.02
N THR A 97 11.97 -12.84 -7.74
CA THR A 97 11.02 -11.93 -7.10
C THR A 97 11.59 -10.52 -7.13
N LEU A 98 10.94 -9.62 -7.86
CA LEU A 98 11.28 -8.19 -7.89
C LEU A 98 10.35 -7.44 -6.94
N TYR A 99 10.85 -6.35 -6.35
CA TYR A 99 10.03 -5.44 -5.57
C TYR A 99 9.94 -4.12 -6.32
N ILE A 100 8.76 -3.80 -6.84
CA ILE A 100 8.50 -2.50 -7.47
C ILE A 100 7.86 -1.60 -6.44
N GLU A 101 8.66 -0.75 -5.81
CA GLU A 101 8.13 0.25 -4.90
C GLU A 101 7.52 1.40 -5.71
N HIS A 102 6.25 1.72 -5.42
CA HIS A 102 5.65 2.94 -5.92
C HIS A 102 6.23 4.11 -5.14
N LEU A 103 7.22 4.80 -5.70
CA LEU A 103 7.85 5.93 -5.04
C LEU A 103 7.07 7.21 -5.30
N ALA A 104 6.83 7.98 -4.25
CA ALA A 104 6.45 9.38 -4.31
C ALA A 104 7.73 10.23 -4.32
N VAL A 105 7.75 11.28 -5.14
CA VAL A 105 8.81 12.28 -5.16
C VAL A 105 8.18 13.62 -4.83
N GLU A 106 8.59 14.21 -3.71
CA GLU A 106 8.07 15.49 -3.23
C GLU A 106 9.23 16.40 -2.84
N GLY A 107 9.58 17.32 -3.76
CA GLY A 107 10.74 18.19 -3.61
C GLY A 107 12.03 17.37 -3.49
N PRO A 108 12.78 17.49 -2.37
CA PRO A 108 14.00 16.72 -2.14
C PRO A 108 13.74 15.29 -1.66
N ALA A 109 12.54 14.95 -1.18
CA ALA A 109 12.25 13.64 -0.63
C ALA A 109 11.78 12.67 -1.72
N THR A 110 12.24 11.42 -1.63
CA THR A 110 11.68 10.29 -2.38
C THR A 110 11.36 9.18 -1.40
N TYR A 111 10.14 8.66 -1.40
CA TYR A 111 9.69 7.70 -0.38
C TYR A 111 8.62 6.76 -0.91
N VAL A 112 8.36 5.65 -0.25
CA VAL A 112 7.25 4.75 -0.60
C VAL A 112 5.91 5.48 -0.52
N ARG A 113 5.09 5.43 -1.57
CA ARG A 113 3.85 6.22 -1.66
C ARG A 113 2.82 5.80 -0.61
N GLY A 114 2.77 4.51 -0.27
CA GLY A 114 1.88 3.96 0.74
C GLY A 114 2.62 3.00 1.66
N LEU A 115 2.30 3.06 2.95
CA LEU A 115 2.76 2.05 3.90
C LEU A 115 1.94 0.77 3.71
N THR A 116 2.61 -0.37 3.87
CA THR A 116 1.99 -1.69 4.00
C THR A 116 2.70 -2.46 5.11
N SER A 117 2.04 -3.45 5.67
CA SER A 117 2.57 -4.36 6.71
C SER A 117 3.64 -5.35 6.24
N THR A 118 3.91 -5.39 4.92
CA THR A 118 4.83 -6.36 4.31
C THR A 118 6.05 -5.73 3.63
N ASN A 119 6.02 -4.43 3.34
CA ASN A 119 7.11 -3.76 2.62
C ASN A 119 8.18 -3.18 3.55
N LEU A 120 9.41 -3.08 3.05
CA LEU A 120 10.43 -2.20 3.61
C LEU A 120 10.07 -0.75 3.25
N TRP A 121 10.32 0.20 4.14
CA TRP A 121 10.03 1.60 3.85
C TRP A 121 11.34 2.32 3.55
N ILE A 122 11.58 2.58 2.26
CA ILE A 122 12.74 3.32 1.81
C ILE A 122 12.40 4.80 1.76
N ILE A 123 13.25 5.63 2.37
CA ILE A 123 13.20 7.09 2.26
C ILE A 123 14.56 7.55 1.77
N LYS A 124 14.55 8.38 0.72
CA LYS A 124 15.70 9.08 0.18
C LYS A 124 15.54 10.59 0.27
N TYR A 125 16.66 11.29 0.29
CA TYR A 125 16.75 12.75 0.30
C TYR A 125 17.84 13.22 -0.67
N ASP A 126 17.45 14.14 -1.57
CA ASP A 126 18.36 14.81 -2.51
C ASP A 126 18.76 16.19 -1.96
N PRO A 127 19.98 16.35 -1.42
CA PRO A 127 20.42 17.61 -0.83
C PRO A 127 20.54 18.73 -1.85
N ARG A 128 20.58 18.44 -3.16
CA ARG A 128 20.63 19.46 -4.23
C ARG A 128 19.28 20.14 -4.45
N LYS A 129 18.19 19.53 -3.97
CA LYS A 129 16.81 20.03 -4.13
C LYS A 129 16.21 20.51 -2.81
N GLY A 130 16.90 20.29 -1.70
CA GLY A 130 16.39 20.58 -0.37
C GLY A 130 17.11 21.73 0.31
N SER A 131 16.76 21.96 1.57
CA SER A 131 17.26 23.08 2.37
C SER A 131 18.53 22.76 3.15
N LEU A 132 18.90 21.48 3.23
CA LEU A 132 20.18 21.10 3.83
C LEU A 132 21.35 21.49 2.92
N PRO A 133 22.49 21.95 3.49
CA PRO A 133 23.68 22.25 2.71
C PRO A 133 24.11 21.05 1.82
N PRO A 134 24.38 21.25 0.52
CA PRO A 134 24.83 20.16 -0.37
C PRO A 134 26.09 19.43 0.12
N GLU A 135 26.95 20.14 0.84
CA GLU A 135 28.19 19.70 1.45
C GLU A 135 28.03 19.06 2.84
N SER A 136 26.80 18.91 3.35
CA SER A 136 26.57 18.25 4.65
C SER A 136 27.23 16.86 4.68
N GLU A 137 28.06 16.62 5.69
CA GLU A 137 28.76 15.35 5.91
C GLU A 137 27.82 14.25 6.43
N SER A 138 26.67 14.64 6.98
CA SER A 138 25.64 13.72 7.44
C SER A 138 24.24 14.22 7.08
N CYS A 139 23.31 13.28 7.03
CA CYS A 139 21.88 13.56 7.00
C CYS A 139 21.21 12.66 8.03
N THR A 140 20.32 13.23 8.84
CA THR A 140 19.54 12.53 9.86
C THR A 140 18.08 12.64 9.51
N LEU A 141 17.41 11.49 9.42
CA LEU A 141 15.95 11.43 9.36
C LEU A 141 15.41 11.59 10.78
N VAL A 142 14.54 12.58 11.00
CA VAL A 142 13.75 12.73 12.22
C VAL A 142 12.33 12.30 11.90
N TRP A 143 11.84 11.25 12.53
CA TRP A 143 10.60 10.59 12.14
C TRP A 143 9.80 10.05 13.32
N GLY A 144 8.51 9.84 13.09
CA GLY A 144 7.61 9.17 14.02
C GLY A 144 6.42 8.58 13.27
N ARG A 145 5.54 7.92 14.00
CA ARG A 145 4.33 7.30 13.45
C ARG A 145 3.07 7.83 14.12
N ASN A 146 1.94 7.78 13.43
CA ASN A 146 0.61 8.06 14.00
C ASN A 146 0.59 9.38 14.80
N GLY A 147 1.11 10.46 14.22
CA GLY A 147 1.25 11.75 14.90
C GLY A 147 2.51 11.82 15.78
N TRP A 148 3.67 11.47 15.23
CA TRP A 148 4.98 11.58 15.91
C TRP A 148 5.19 10.69 17.14
N LEU A 149 4.43 9.60 17.29
CA LEU A 149 4.70 8.58 18.29
C LEU A 149 5.99 7.81 17.98
N SER A 150 6.66 7.35 19.05
CA SER A 150 7.86 6.54 18.91
C SER A 150 7.58 5.24 18.13
N PRO A 151 8.45 4.86 17.19
CA PRO A 151 8.33 3.63 16.43
C PRO A 151 8.62 2.38 17.30
N SER A 152 7.99 1.25 16.97
CA SER A 152 8.19 -0.03 17.67
C SER A 152 9.48 -0.73 17.23
N SER A 153 9.84 -0.59 15.97
CA SER A 153 11.05 -1.11 15.34
C SER A 153 11.85 0.07 14.76
N ARG A 154 13.19 -0.01 14.82
CA ARG A 154 14.08 1.09 14.42
C ARG A 154 15.26 0.56 13.61
N PRO A 155 15.72 1.29 12.59
CA PRO A 155 17.00 0.99 11.95
C PRO A 155 18.16 0.99 12.95
N PRO A 156 19.28 0.32 12.63
CA PRO A 156 20.52 0.47 13.38
C PRO A 156 20.93 1.95 13.52
N ASN A 157 21.60 2.28 14.63
CA ASN A 157 22.05 3.65 14.95
C ASN A 157 20.92 4.68 15.11
N SER A 158 19.69 4.21 15.33
CA SER A 158 18.58 5.09 15.68
C SER A 158 18.56 5.40 17.17
N ARG A 159 18.10 6.60 17.52
CA ARG A 159 17.85 7.00 18.91
C ARG A 159 16.52 7.70 19.07
N THR A 160 16.02 7.76 20.30
CA THR A 160 14.78 8.47 20.62
C THR A 160 15.09 9.81 21.25
N VAL A 161 14.54 10.88 20.68
CA VAL A 161 14.67 12.25 21.18
C VAL A 161 13.28 12.87 21.21
N ASN A 162 12.83 13.32 22.39
CA ASN A 162 11.53 13.99 22.56
C ASN A 162 10.33 13.25 21.90
N LYS A 163 10.25 11.92 22.08
CA LYS A 163 9.24 11.01 21.48
C LYS A 163 9.37 10.76 19.97
N THR A 164 10.27 11.44 19.28
CA THR A 164 10.62 11.15 17.88
C THR A 164 11.79 10.18 17.81
N CYS A 165 11.96 9.55 16.65
CA CYS A 165 13.11 8.74 16.31
C CYS A 165 14.03 9.51 15.39
N GLU A 166 15.31 9.50 15.69
CA GLU A 166 16.36 10.08 14.86
C GLU A 166 17.22 8.94 14.32
N THR A 167 17.44 8.91 13.02
CA THR A 167 18.24 7.88 12.37
C THR A 167 19.20 8.52 11.38
N VAL A 168 20.49 8.25 11.53
CA VAL A 168 21.51 8.68 10.55
C VAL A 168 21.28 7.94 9.24
N MET A 169 21.14 8.69 8.16
CA MET A 169 20.97 8.16 6.81
C MET A 169 22.32 7.78 6.20
N LEU A 170 22.31 6.80 5.30
CA LEU A 170 23.48 6.38 4.54
C LEU A 170 23.55 7.15 3.21
N LYS A 171 24.75 7.36 2.67
CA LYS A 171 24.92 7.97 1.35
C LYS A 171 25.00 6.88 0.28
N GLY A 172 24.12 6.94 -0.70
CA GLY A 172 24.09 6.04 -1.85
C GLY A 172 25.16 6.40 -2.88
N MET A 173 25.43 5.47 -3.81
CA MET A 173 26.33 5.72 -4.95
C MET A 173 25.78 6.77 -5.92
N ASP A 174 24.46 6.98 -5.91
CA ASP A 174 23.74 8.05 -6.60
C ASP A 174 23.97 9.43 -5.96
N GLY A 175 24.71 9.49 -4.84
CA GLY A 175 24.96 10.69 -4.05
C GLY A 175 23.79 11.12 -3.17
N LEU A 176 22.67 10.39 -3.20
CA LEU A 176 21.50 10.66 -2.38
C LEU A 176 21.66 10.08 -0.98
N TRP A 177 21.04 10.72 0.01
CA TRP A 177 20.91 10.13 1.33
C TRP A 177 19.75 9.14 1.33
N TYR A 178 19.88 7.99 1.99
CA TYR A 178 18.80 7.01 2.12
C TYR A 178 18.77 6.33 3.48
N ILE A 179 17.60 5.83 3.86
CA ILE A 179 17.41 4.95 4.99
C ILE A 179 16.33 3.91 4.67
N ILE A 180 16.48 2.73 5.24
CA ILE A 180 15.48 1.67 5.20
C ILE A 180 14.90 1.54 6.59
N ILE A 181 13.61 1.85 6.73
CA ILE A 181 12.88 1.70 7.99
C ILE A 181 12.25 0.30 8.02
N PRO A 182 12.51 -0.50 9.08
CA PRO A 182 11.83 -1.78 9.25
C PRO A 182 10.32 -1.59 9.29
N ASN A 183 9.62 -2.58 8.77
CA ASN A 183 8.17 -2.60 8.82
C ASN A 183 7.67 -2.47 10.27
N GLN A 184 6.55 -1.79 10.43
CA GLN A 184 5.79 -1.74 11.67
C GLN A 184 4.33 -1.40 11.37
N ASP A 185 3.48 -1.69 12.35
CA ASP A 185 2.09 -1.28 12.33
C ASP A 185 1.98 0.25 12.53
N ALA A 186 1.78 0.96 11.42
CA ALA A 186 1.59 2.41 11.39
C ALA A 186 0.52 2.79 10.36
N ILE A 187 -0.36 3.70 10.77
CA ILE A 187 -1.33 4.37 9.91
C ILE A 187 -0.62 5.48 9.14
N THR A 188 0.26 6.22 9.82
CA THR A 188 1.02 7.31 9.23
C THR A 188 2.48 7.24 9.63
N LEU A 189 3.35 7.72 8.74
CA LEU A 189 4.76 7.96 9.00
C LEU A 189 5.04 9.43 8.70
N GLU A 190 5.38 10.20 9.73
CA GLU A 190 5.78 11.60 9.59
C GLU A 190 7.30 11.72 9.69
N PHE A 191 7.90 12.55 8.83
CA PHE A 191 9.34 12.75 8.87
C PHE A 191 9.80 14.12 8.38
N LYS A 192 11.04 14.46 8.76
CA LYS A 192 11.81 15.66 8.40
C LYS A 192 13.30 15.27 8.29
N PHE A 193 14.11 16.14 7.70
CA PHE A 193 15.55 15.92 7.57
C PHE A 193 16.34 17.01 8.30
N ARG A 194 17.54 16.67 8.74
CA ARG A 194 18.52 17.65 9.25
C ARG A 194 19.95 17.18 9.06
N ASP A 195 20.90 18.11 9.16
CA ASP A 195 22.31 17.90 8.82
C ASP A 195 23.11 17.12 9.87
N GLN A 196 22.68 17.04 11.13
CA GLN A 196 23.36 16.30 12.21
C GLN A 196 22.38 15.70 13.22
N THR A 197 22.87 14.87 14.14
CA THR A 197 22.07 14.32 15.23
C THR A 197 22.12 15.25 16.48
N GLU A 198 21.05 15.27 17.29
CA GLU A 198 20.79 16.15 18.47
C GLU A 198 20.78 17.67 18.23
N TRP A 199 21.86 18.25 17.70
CA TRP A 199 22.10 19.71 17.67
C TRP A 199 22.22 20.30 16.27
N GLY A 200 21.72 19.59 15.24
CA GLY A 200 21.71 20.10 13.86
C GLY A 200 21.00 21.45 13.78
N THR A 201 21.68 22.45 13.19
CA THR A 201 21.12 23.80 13.03
C THR A 201 20.32 23.94 11.75
N ASN A 202 20.59 23.09 10.74
CA ASN A 202 19.92 23.15 9.46
C ASN A 202 18.85 22.07 9.40
N TRP A 203 17.62 22.49 9.09
CA TRP A 203 16.48 21.63 8.93
C TRP A 203 15.94 21.74 7.51
N ASP A 204 15.52 20.61 6.98
CA ASP A 204 14.56 20.60 5.90
C ASP A 204 13.28 19.97 6.42
N ASP A 205 12.29 20.82 6.62
CA ASP A 205 10.99 20.45 7.15
C ASP A 205 9.86 20.78 6.18
N ASN A 206 10.16 20.88 4.87
CA ASN A 206 9.18 21.14 3.83
C ASN A 206 8.36 22.42 4.12
N GLY A 207 9.02 23.48 4.58
CA GLY A 207 8.38 24.75 4.96
C GLY A 207 7.45 24.61 6.16
N GLY A 208 7.87 23.87 7.19
CA GLY A 208 7.11 23.62 8.42
C GLY A 208 6.21 22.39 8.40
N LYS A 209 5.83 21.89 7.22
CA LYS A 209 4.82 20.82 7.05
C LYS A 209 5.37 19.42 7.36
N GLY A 210 6.65 19.20 7.11
CA GLY A 210 7.26 17.87 7.02
C GLY A 210 6.72 17.08 5.82
N TRP A 211 7.04 15.79 5.81
CA TRP A 211 6.44 14.82 4.89
C TRP A 211 5.63 13.81 5.69
N LYS A 212 4.59 13.27 5.04
CA LYS A 212 3.68 12.29 5.63
C LYS A 212 3.38 11.19 4.63
N ILE A 213 3.67 9.95 5.01
CA ILE A 213 3.23 8.75 4.30
C ILE A 213 2.02 8.19 5.02
N VAL A 214 1.02 7.71 4.29
CA VAL A 214 -0.17 7.07 4.84
C VAL A 214 -0.20 5.60 4.44
N SER A 215 -0.67 4.75 5.34
CA SER A 215 -0.93 3.33 5.08
C SER A 215 -2.04 3.17 4.05
N SER A 216 -1.70 2.52 2.95
CA SER A 216 -2.65 2.20 1.89
C SER A 216 -3.66 1.13 2.35
N GLU A 217 -3.26 0.21 3.22
CA GLU A 217 -4.13 -0.80 3.81
C GLU A 217 -5.18 -0.12 4.71
N HIS A 218 -4.73 0.80 5.59
CA HIS A 218 -5.64 1.51 6.48
C HIS A 218 -6.63 2.41 5.73
N ALA A 219 -6.17 3.16 4.73
CA ALA A 219 -7.05 3.99 3.92
C ALA A 219 -8.11 3.16 3.17
N TYR A 220 -7.73 1.98 2.68
CA TYR A 220 -8.64 1.04 2.05
C TYR A 220 -9.69 0.51 3.03
N ASP A 221 -9.27 0.08 4.23
CA ASP A 221 -10.18 -0.42 5.26
C ASP A 221 -11.23 0.62 5.66
N LEU A 222 -10.82 1.90 5.80
CA LEU A 222 -11.74 3.00 6.06
C LEU A 222 -12.70 3.26 4.90
N LEU A 223 -12.24 3.18 3.64
CA LEU A 223 -13.10 3.34 2.47
C LEU A 223 -14.17 2.25 2.40
N ILE A 224 -13.78 1.00 2.66
CA ILE A 224 -14.70 -0.15 2.68
C ILE A 224 -15.72 0.01 3.80
N GLU A 225 -15.30 0.44 4.99
CA GLU A 225 -16.22 0.67 6.10
C GLU A 225 -17.19 1.83 5.81
N LEU A 226 -16.70 2.95 5.25
CA LEU A 226 -17.55 4.06 4.83
C LEU A 226 -18.57 3.62 3.77
N ASP A 227 -18.15 2.87 2.75
CA ASP A 227 -19.04 2.30 1.73
C ASP A 227 -20.12 1.41 2.33
N ARG A 228 -19.74 0.49 3.23
CA ARG A 228 -20.67 -0.38 3.96
C ARG A 228 -21.70 0.44 4.73
N VAL A 229 -21.26 1.41 5.51
CA VAL A 229 -22.13 2.26 6.33
C VAL A 229 -23.06 3.11 5.47
N VAL A 230 -22.57 3.67 4.36
CA VAL A 230 -23.39 4.44 3.40
C VAL A 230 -24.47 3.57 2.78
N ASN A 231 -24.12 2.38 2.28
CA ASN A 231 -25.07 1.47 1.66
C ASN A 231 -26.12 0.97 2.67
N ASN A 232 -25.70 0.55 3.86
CA ASN A 232 -26.61 0.09 4.91
C ASN A 232 -27.50 1.21 5.46
N GLY A 233 -26.93 2.41 5.63
CA GLY A 233 -27.64 3.62 6.01
C GLY A 233 -28.78 3.94 5.04
N THR A 234 -28.46 3.97 3.74
CA THR A 234 -29.44 4.21 2.66
C THR A 234 -30.52 3.14 2.64
N ALA A 235 -30.15 1.85 2.77
CA ALA A 235 -31.10 0.75 2.84
C ALA A 235 -32.06 0.85 4.04
N CYS A 236 -31.61 1.42 5.17
CA CYS A 236 -32.44 1.70 6.34
C CYS A 236 -33.23 3.03 6.24
N GLY A 237 -33.09 3.76 5.14
CA GLY A 237 -33.75 5.04 4.90
C GLY A 237 -33.10 6.22 5.65
N ALA A 238 -31.81 6.17 5.94
CA ALA A 238 -31.03 7.34 6.33
C ALA A 238 -30.64 8.14 5.08
N ASP A 239 -30.55 9.47 5.20
CA ASP A 239 -30.03 10.31 4.12
C ASP A 239 -28.50 10.29 4.11
N MET A 240 -27.91 9.47 3.23
CA MET A 240 -26.44 9.30 3.14
C MET A 240 -25.81 10.07 1.97
N SER A 241 -26.56 10.93 1.30
CA SER A 241 -26.14 11.59 0.04
C SER A 241 -24.85 12.40 0.15
N ALA A 242 -24.62 13.07 1.29
CA ALA A 242 -23.38 13.80 1.55
C ALA A 242 -22.15 12.86 1.58
N TYR A 243 -22.30 11.67 2.16
CA TYR A 243 -21.22 10.69 2.29
C TYR A 243 -20.95 9.94 1.00
N GLU A 244 -21.93 9.75 0.13
CA GLU A 244 -21.73 9.17 -1.22
C GLU A 244 -20.73 10.00 -2.05
N THR A 245 -20.85 11.33 -1.99
CA THR A 245 -19.94 12.24 -2.69
C THR A 245 -18.52 12.16 -2.12
N ILE A 246 -18.41 12.08 -0.79
CA ILE A 246 -17.13 11.93 -0.09
C ILE A 246 -16.49 10.60 -0.43
N LEU A 247 -17.26 9.51 -0.43
CA LEU A 247 -16.80 8.17 -0.76
C LEU A 247 -16.28 8.09 -2.19
N ALA A 248 -17.01 8.65 -3.16
CA ALA A 248 -16.56 8.72 -4.55
C ALA A 248 -15.23 9.48 -4.70
N SER A 249 -15.09 10.60 -3.99
CA SER A 249 -13.86 11.40 -3.96
C SER A 249 -12.70 10.63 -3.30
N GLY A 250 -12.98 9.94 -2.18
CA GLY A 250 -12.02 9.11 -1.47
C GLY A 250 -11.49 7.97 -2.35
N TRP A 251 -12.37 7.22 -3.03
CA TRP A 251 -11.95 6.19 -3.99
C TRP A 251 -11.10 6.75 -5.13
N SER A 252 -11.47 7.93 -5.66
CA SER A 252 -10.68 8.60 -6.70
C SER A 252 -9.26 8.93 -6.22
N GLU A 253 -9.11 9.52 -5.03
CA GLU A 253 -7.79 9.82 -4.45
C GLU A 253 -6.99 8.55 -4.15
N TYR A 254 -7.64 7.50 -3.64
CA TYR A 254 -7.02 6.20 -3.37
C TYR A 254 -6.46 5.56 -4.65
N LEU A 255 -7.25 5.52 -5.72
CA LEU A 255 -6.84 4.96 -7.02
C LEU A 255 -5.73 5.79 -7.69
N ALA A 256 -5.66 7.09 -7.41
CA ALA A 256 -4.55 7.95 -7.82
C ALA A 256 -3.28 7.75 -6.96
N GLY A 257 -3.37 6.94 -5.89
CA GLY A 257 -2.30 6.72 -4.91
C GLY A 257 -2.09 7.90 -3.96
N ASN A 258 -3.01 8.86 -3.90
CA ASN A 258 -2.94 10.01 -3.01
C ASN A 258 -3.55 9.69 -1.64
N TYR A 259 -2.94 8.74 -0.93
CA TYR A 259 -3.44 8.25 0.35
C TYR A 259 -3.57 9.34 1.44
N PRO A 260 -2.69 10.35 1.53
CA PRO A 260 -2.89 11.45 2.47
C PRO A 260 -4.18 12.26 2.24
N ALA A 261 -4.50 12.57 0.98
CA ALA A 261 -5.75 13.27 0.65
C ALA A 261 -6.97 12.37 0.86
N CYS A 262 -6.88 11.10 0.45
CA CYS A 262 -7.91 10.09 0.70
C CYS A 262 -8.24 9.99 2.20
N LEU A 263 -7.24 9.79 3.06
CA LEU A 263 -7.44 9.68 4.50
C LEU A 263 -8.08 10.96 5.07
N GLY A 264 -7.59 12.14 4.68
CA GLY A 264 -8.15 13.41 5.14
C GLY A 264 -9.61 13.66 4.71
N LEU A 265 -10.08 13.00 3.66
CA LEU A 265 -11.48 13.06 3.25
C LEU A 265 -12.38 12.13 4.10
N ILE A 266 -11.89 10.96 4.50
CA ILE A 266 -12.75 9.87 5.01
C ILE A 266 -12.64 9.62 6.52
N GLU A 267 -11.53 10.00 7.16
CA GLU A 267 -11.23 9.65 8.56
C GLU A 267 -12.36 10.10 9.51
N ASP A 268 -12.72 11.38 9.48
CA ASP A 268 -13.80 11.91 10.32
C ASP A 268 -15.22 11.58 9.80
N GLN A 269 -15.33 11.19 8.53
CA GLN A 269 -16.62 11.01 7.86
C GLN A 269 -17.20 9.61 8.09
N THR A 270 -16.33 8.62 8.30
CA THR A 270 -16.73 7.23 8.58
C THR A 270 -17.52 7.14 9.88
N ASP A 271 -17.02 7.75 10.96
CA ASP A 271 -17.71 7.77 12.25
C ASP A 271 -19.01 8.59 12.19
N ALA A 272 -19.00 9.75 11.51
CA ALA A 272 -20.19 10.58 11.33
C ALA A 272 -21.30 9.85 10.58
N ALA A 273 -20.96 9.19 9.46
CA ALA A 273 -21.86 8.35 8.70
C ALA A 273 -22.38 7.19 9.55
N GLY A 274 -21.50 6.54 10.32
CA GLY A 274 -21.83 5.42 11.19
C GLY A 274 -22.88 5.77 12.23
N LEU A 275 -22.71 6.92 12.90
CA LEU A 275 -23.67 7.43 13.87
C LEU A 275 -25.03 7.77 13.25
N GLN A 276 -25.04 8.30 12.03
CA GLN A 276 -26.27 8.61 11.31
C GLN A 276 -27.04 7.34 10.93
N TYR A 277 -26.33 6.35 10.40
CA TYR A 277 -26.87 5.02 10.11
C TYR A 277 -27.43 4.36 11.39
N ALA A 278 -26.64 4.27 12.47
CA ALA A 278 -27.07 3.63 13.71
C ALA A 278 -28.30 4.32 14.34
N ARG A 279 -28.40 5.65 14.28
CA ARG A 279 -29.61 6.38 14.72
C ARG A 279 -30.85 5.94 13.95
N ARG A 280 -30.72 5.78 12.64
CA ARG A 280 -31.84 5.31 11.80
C ARG A 280 -32.19 3.86 12.10
N LEU A 281 -31.19 3.00 12.26
CA LEU A 281 -31.39 1.59 12.58
C LEU A 281 -32.10 1.37 13.92
N ILE A 282 -31.80 2.18 14.94
CA ILE A 282 -32.54 2.18 16.23
C ILE A 282 -34.02 2.52 16.02
N ALA A 283 -34.33 3.51 15.18
CA ALA A 283 -35.71 3.87 14.87
C ALA A 283 -36.46 2.74 14.15
N VAL A 284 -35.82 2.09 13.18
CA VAL A 284 -36.37 0.90 12.48
C VAL A 284 -36.62 -0.23 13.47
N SER A 285 -35.62 -0.57 14.30
CA SER A 285 -35.72 -1.63 15.31
C SER A 285 -36.85 -1.36 16.31
N SER A 286 -37.01 -0.11 16.75
CA SER A 286 -38.09 0.30 17.65
C SER A 286 -39.46 0.16 16.99
N GLY A 287 -39.57 0.50 15.70
CA GLY A 287 -40.80 0.33 14.93
C GLY A 287 -41.19 -1.14 14.77
N GLU A 288 -40.22 -2.01 14.47
CA GLU A 288 -40.44 -3.46 14.38
C GLU A 288 -40.86 -4.09 15.70
N ALA A 289 -40.23 -3.67 16.82
CA ALA A 289 -40.63 -4.09 18.15
C ALA A 289 -42.07 -3.66 18.48
N GLY A 290 -42.43 -2.41 18.17
CA GLY A 290 -43.79 -1.90 18.34
C GLY A 290 -44.82 -2.68 17.51
N SER A 291 -44.48 -3.02 16.27
CA SER A 291 -45.30 -3.85 15.37
C SER A 291 -45.51 -5.26 15.91
N ALA A 292 -44.45 -5.94 16.37
CA ALA A 292 -44.54 -7.26 16.99
C ALA A 292 -45.41 -7.25 18.27
N LYS A 293 -45.24 -6.22 19.11
CA LYS A 293 -46.04 -6.04 20.33
C LYS A 293 -47.53 -5.86 20.02
N ALA A 294 -47.87 -5.16 18.94
CA ALA A 294 -49.25 -5.03 18.48
C ALA A 294 -49.88 -6.38 18.05
N LEU A 295 -49.05 -7.36 17.65
CA LEU A 295 -49.46 -8.74 17.37
C LEU A 295 -49.53 -9.62 18.64
N GLY A 296 -49.26 -9.07 19.83
CA GLY A 296 -49.24 -9.81 21.08
C GLY A 296 -47.97 -10.62 21.35
N ILE A 297 -46.90 -10.39 20.57
CA ILE A 297 -45.59 -11.02 20.75
C ILE A 297 -44.82 -10.32 21.89
N ASP A 298 -44.25 -11.08 22.83
CA ASP A 298 -43.37 -10.53 23.86
C ASP A 298 -41.97 -10.20 23.30
N VAL A 299 -41.65 -8.91 23.26
CA VAL A 299 -40.37 -8.37 22.77
C VAL A 299 -39.57 -7.65 23.87
N SER A 300 -39.83 -7.97 25.15
CA SER A 300 -39.21 -7.28 26.29
C SER A 300 -37.68 -7.41 26.34
N ALA A 301 -37.12 -8.52 25.83
CA ALA A 301 -35.68 -8.71 25.77
C ALA A 301 -35.04 -7.87 24.66
N GLU A 302 -35.70 -7.78 23.51
CA GLU A 302 -35.25 -7.03 22.34
C GLU A 302 -35.35 -5.52 22.56
N GLU A 303 -36.37 -5.04 23.27
CA GLU A 303 -36.46 -3.64 23.73
C GLU A 303 -35.25 -3.26 24.61
N ARG A 304 -34.71 -4.19 25.41
CA ARG A 304 -33.46 -3.94 26.18
C ARG A 304 -32.25 -3.82 25.29
N PHE A 305 -32.12 -4.64 24.24
CA PHE A 305 -31.03 -4.48 23.27
C PHE A 305 -31.11 -3.14 22.55
N ILE A 306 -32.30 -2.73 22.11
CA ILE A 306 -32.52 -1.42 21.46
C ILE A 306 -32.17 -0.28 22.43
N TYR A 307 -32.53 -0.39 23.71
CA TYR A 307 -32.14 0.58 24.73
C TYR A 307 -30.61 0.68 24.89
N ILE A 308 -29.91 -0.46 24.97
CA ILE A 308 -28.45 -0.50 25.05
C ILE A 308 -27.82 0.09 23.78
N ALA A 309 -28.38 -0.18 22.60
CA ALA A 309 -27.95 0.42 21.35
C ALA A 309 -28.01 1.95 21.40
N GLY A 310 -29.09 2.51 21.95
CA GLY A 310 -29.21 3.96 22.22
C GLY A 310 -28.10 4.50 23.12
N LYS A 311 -27.72 3.76 24.17
CA LYS A 311 -26.60 4.13 25.05
C LYS A 311 -25.23 4.03 24.37
N MET A 312 -25.05 3.07 23.47
CA MET A 312 -23.83 2.98 22.66
C MET A 312 -23.74 4.15 21.67
N LEU A 313 -24.85 4.53 21.04
CA LEU A 313 -24.92 5.68 20.14
C LEU A 313 -24.60 6.99 20.88
N GLU A 314 -25.17 7.22 22.07
CA GLU A 314 -24.85 8.37 22.93
C GLU A 314 -23.35 8.47 23.26
N ALA A 315 -22.66 7.32 23.34
CA ALA A 315 -21.23 7.22 23.61
C ALA A 315 -20.35 7.29 22.35
N GLY A 316 -20.93 7.55 21.16
CA GLY A 316 -20.20 7.60 19.89
C GLY A 316 -19.83 6.23 19.30
N LYS A 317 -20.39 5.13 19.84
CA LYS A 317 -20.01 3.75 19.46
C LYS A 317 -21.03 3.14 18.50
N TYR A 318 -21.04 3.59 17.25
CA TYR A 318 -22.06 3.15 16.29
C TYR A 318 -21.98 1.66 15.97
N LEU A 319 -20.79 1.05 15.88
CA LEU A 319 -20.65 -0.39 15.62
C LEU A 319 -21.32 -1.24 16.69
N SER A 320 -21.12 -0.89 17.97
CA SER A 320 -21.81 -1.57 19.07
C SER A 320 -23.32 -1.34 19.03
N ALA A 321 -23.77 -0.13 18.68
CA ALA A 321 -25.20 0.14 18.51
C ALA A 321 -25.82 -0.70 17.38
N GLU A 322 -25.13 -0.82 16.25
CA GLU A 322 -25.53 -1.65 15.12
C GLU A 322 -25.66 -3.12 15.51
N GLU A 323 -24.69 -3.67 16.25
CA GLU A 323 -24.72 -5.07 16.71
C GLU A 323 -25.96 -5.37 17.57
N TYR A 324 -26.26 -4.51 18.54
CA TYR A 324 -27.43 -4.67 19.41
C TYR A 324 -28.74 -4.55 18.63
N CYS A 325 -28.85 -3.60 17.70
CA CYS A 325 -30.02 -3.47 16.83
C CYS A 325 -30.20 -4.68 15.92
N SER A 326 -29.13 -5.15 15.28
CA SER A 326 -29.17 -6.32 14.39
C SER A 326 -29.62 -7.56 15.16
N ARG A 327 -29.10 -7.78 16.37
CA ARG A 327 -29.54 -8.87 17.24
C ARG A 327 -31.02 -8.77 17.62
N ALA A 328 -31.50 -7.56 17.95
CA ALA A 328 -32.90 -7.33 18.27
C ALA A 328 -33.81 -7.64 17.07
N LEU A 329 -33.46 -7.15 15.87
CA LEU A 329 -34.22 -7.36 14.64
C LEU A 329 -34.31 -8.84 14.27
N THR A 330 -33.19 -9.58 14.33
CA THR A 330 -33.19 -11.03 14.08
C THR A 330 -34.14 -11.76 15.03
N GLN A 331 -34.08 -11.48 16.34
CA GLN A 331 -34.94 -12.13 17.33
C GLN A 331 -36.42 -11.75 17.19
N ILE A 332 -36.73 -10.50 16.84
CA ILE A 332 -38.11 -10.09 16.53
C ILE A 332 -38.62 -10.86 15.31
N SER A 333 -37.79 -10.99 14.26
CA SER A 333 -38.16 -11.72 13.05
C SER A 333 -38.40 -13.21 13.30
N GLU A 334 -37.63 -13.84 14.19
CA GLU A 334 -37.81 -15.26 14.56
C GLU A 334 -39.08 -15.51 15.37
N LYS A 335 -39.60 -14.49 16.07
CA LYS A 335 -40.81 -14.57 16.89
C LYS A 335 -42.11 -14.27 16.12
N LYS A 336 -42.03 -13.62 14.96
CA LYS A 336 -43.17 -13.30 14.09
C LYS A 336 -43.57 -14.52 13.25
#